data_AF-A0A1F6GPU0-F1
#
_entry.id   AF-A0A1F6GPU0-F1
#
_cell.length_a   1.000
_cell.length_b   1.000
_cell.length_c   1.000
_cell.angle_alpha   90.00
_cell.angle_beta   90.00
_cell.angle_gamma   90.00
#
_symmetry.space_group_name_H-M   'P 1'
#
loop_
_entity.id
_entity.type
_entity.pdbx_description
1 polymer ?
#
loop_
_entity_poly.entity_id
_entity_poly.type
_entity_poly.pdbx_seq_one_letter_code
_entity_poly.pdbx_strand_id
1 'polypeptide(L)' 'MLFYYPIPTSSPLYEIYLEMIYNGLNLKKIEKARQLTGVKTVYFVINDYWLDAKKRIAEASELAGEIQNFNGRVWAFKFE' A
#
# COMPACT_ATOMS: atom_id res chain seq x y z
N MET A 1 -12.16 -7.73 11.80
CA MET A 1 -11.67 -8.72 10.82
C MET A 1 -11.42 -7.98 9.52
N LEU A 2 -10.16 -7.88 9.07
CA LEU A 2 -9.80 -7.22 7.80
C LEU A 2 -9.61 -8.31 6.75
N PHE A 3 -10.38 -8.22 5.67
CA PHE A 3 -10.16 -9.00 4.45
C PHE A 3 -9.84 -8.04 3.34
N TYR A 4 -8.77 -8.31 2.59
CA TYR A 4 -8.50 -7.62 1.34
C TYR A 4 -8.38 -8.66 0.23
N TYR A 5 -8.95 -8.35 -0.92
CA TYR A 5 -8.90 -9.19 -2.10
C TYR A 5 -7.72 -8.76 -2.98
N PRO A 6 -7.00 -9.69 -3.65
CA PRO A 6 -5.96 -9.32 -4.58
C PRO A 6 -6.50 -8.40 -5.67
N ILE A 7 -5.79 -7.31 -5.94
CA ILE A 7 -6.15 -6.40 -7.03
C ILE A 7 -5.95 -7.15 -8.35
N PRO A 8 -6.93 -7.16 -9.27
CA PRO A 8 -6.76 -7.77 -10.58
C PRO A 8 -5.53 -7.22 -11.30
N THR A 9 -4.68 -8.08 -11.84
CA THR A 9 -3.37 -7.67 -12.40
C THR A 9 -3.49 -6.76 -13.63
N SER A 10 -4.63 -6.75 -14.30
CA SER A 10 -4.95 -5.85 -15.41
C SER A 10 -5.62 -4.54 -14.97
N SER A 11 -5.81 -4.31 -13.67
CA SER A 11 -6.46 -3.12 -13.15
C SER A 11 -5.47 -1.95 -13.05
N PRO A 12 -5.89 -0.71 -13.36
CA PRO A 12 -5.07 0.48 -13.10
C PRO A 12 -4.64 0.60 -11.63
N LEU A 13 -5.41 0.04 -10.68
CA LEU A 13 -5.03 0.04 -9.27
C LEU A 13 -3.82 -0.87 -8.99
N TYR A 14 -3.65 -1.95 -9.77
CA TYR A 14 -2.50 -2.84 -9.65
C TYR A 14 -1.24 -2.15 -10.15
N GLU A 15 -1.33 -1.38 -11.23
CA GLU A 15 -0.21 -0.58 -11.75
C GLU A 15 0.26 0.45 -10.72
N ILE A 16 -0.68 1.16 -10.06
CA ILE A 16 -0.37 2.10 -8.98
C ILE A 16 0.29 1.37 -7.80
N TYR A 17 -0.21 0.19 -7.44
CA TYR A 17 0.39 -0.65 -6.39
C TYR A 17 1.83 -1.03 -6.72
N LEU A 18 2.11 -1.50 -7.95
CA LEU A 18 3.46 -1.83 -8.39
C LEU A 18 4.38 -0.60 -8.41
N GLU A 19 3.86 0.56 -8.83
CA GLU A 19 4.60 1.83 -8.80
C GLU A 19 5.03 2.20 -7.37
N MET A 20 4.21 1.91 -6.36
CA MET A 20 4.56 2.11 -4.95
C MET A 20 5.57 1.08 -4.44
N ILE A 21 5.43 -0.19 -4.85
CA ILE A 21 6.34 -1.27 -4.44
C ILE A 21 7.74 -1.11 -5.05
N TYR A 22 7.84 -0.83 -6.35
CA TYR A 22 9.12 -0.78 -7.05
C TYR A 22 9.77 0.60 -7.05
N ASN A 23 8.98 1.67 -7.15
CA ASN A 23 9.49 3.03 -7.28
C ASN A 23 9.31 3.86 -5.99
N GLY A 24 9.02 3.21 -4.87
CA GLY A 24 8.87 3.82 -3.55
C GLY A 24 7.53 4.51 -3.32
N LEU A 25 7.21 4.78 -2.06
CA LEU A 25 5.95 5.41 -1.68
C LEU A 25 6.07 6.94 -1.62
N ASN A 26 5.03 7.63 -2.07
CA ASN A 26 4.79 9.04 -1.75
C ASN A 26 3.29 9.34 -1.74
N LEU A 27 2.89 10.46 -1.13
CA LEU A 27 1.48 10.84 -0.99
C LEU A 27 0.77 11.05 -2.35
N LYS A 28 1.49 11.44 -3.41
CA LYS A 28 0.89 11.62 -4.75
C LYS A 28 0.39 10.28 -5.33
N LYS A 29 1.10 9.18 -5.09
CA LYS A 29 0.67 7.85 -5.55
C LYS A 29 -0.55 7.33 -4.78
N ILE A 30 -0.63 7.61 -3.48
CA ILE A 30 -1.83 7.34 -2.68
C ILE A 30 -3.02 8.16 -3.19
N GLU A 31 -2.80 9.45 -3.49
CA GLU A 31 -3.86 10.31 -4.02
C GLU A 31 -4.32 9.84 -5.41
N LYS A 32 -3.41 9.36 -6.27
CA LYS A 32 -3.77 8.73 -7.55
C LYS A 32 -4.70 7.54 -7.36
N ALA A 33 -4.48 6.71 -6.33
CA ALA A 33 -5.38 5.59 -6.00
C ALA A 33 -6.75 6.09 -5.49
N ARG A 34 -6.79 7.16 -4.69
CA ARG A 34 -8.05 7.77 -4.23
C ARG A 34 -8.86 8.36 -5.37
N GLN A 35 -8.23 9.12 -6.26
CA GLN A 35 -8.88 9.71 -7.42
C GLN A 35 -9.46 8.66 -8.36
N LEU A 36 -8.72 7.57 -8.59
CA LEU A 36 -9.17 6.46 -9.43
C LEU A 36 -10.42 5.76 -8.85
N THR A 37 -10.55 5.67 -7.52
CA THR A 37 -11.57 4.85 -6.85
C THR A 37 -12.67 5.66 -6.17
N GLY A 38 -12.48 6.98 -5.98
CA GLY A 38 -13.40 7.86 -5.25
C GLY A 38 -13.41 7.64 -3.74
N VAL A 39 -12.50 6.83 -3.18
CA VAL A 39 -12.51 6.49 -1.75
C VAL A 39 -11.82 7.56 -0.89
N LYS A 40 -12.27 7.65 0.36
CA LYS A 40 -11.62 8.50 1.36
C LYS A 40 -10.39 7.84 2.00
N THR A 41 -10.37 6.52 2.11
CA THR A 41 -9.31 5.82 2.86
C THR A 41 -8.64 4.79 1.97
N VAL A 42 -7.31 4.80 1.94
CA VAL A 42 -6.49 3.80 1.24
C VAL A 42 -5.69 3.02 2.26
N TYR A 43 -5.72 1.69 2.10
CA TYR A 43 -4.80 0.80 2.79
C TYR A 43 -3.77 0.31 1.79
N PHE A 44 -2.51 0.68 2.01
CA PHE A 44 -1.39 0.09 1.27
C PHE A 44 -0.89 -1.12 2.05
N VAL A 45 -0.88 -2.30 1.43
CA VAL A 45 -0.53 -3.56 2.10
C VAL A 45 0.77 -4.12 1.54
N ILE A 46 1.77 -4.32 2.40
CA ILE A 46 3.06 -4.90 2.03
C ILE A 46 3.23 -6.25 2.70
N ASN A 47 3.60 -7.26 1.91
CA ASN A 47 4.01 -8.57 2.40
C ASN A 47 5.55 -8.64 2.50
N ASP A 48 6.08 -9.43 3.42
CA ASP A 48 7.52 -9.62 3.66
C ASP A 48 8.29 -10.26 2.49
N TYR A 49 7.60 -10.98 1.61
CA TYR A 49 8.22 -11.65 0.46
C TYR A 49 8.68 -10.70 -0.65
N TRP A 50 8.30 -9.42 -0.63
CA TRP A 50 8.77 -8.45 -1.63
C TRP A 50 10.26 -8.15 -1.44
N LEU A 51 11.01 -8.10 -2.54
CA LEU A 51 12.48 -7.94 -2.54
C LEU A 51 12.99 -6.80 -1.64
N ASP A 52 12.28 -5.66 -1.64
CA ASP A 52 12.60 -4.46 -0.84
C ASP A 52 11.58 -4.19 0.28
N ALA A 53 10.88 -5.22 0.78
CA ALA A 53 9.79 -5.06 1.75
C ALA A 53 10.19 -4.19 2.95
N LYS A 54 11.36 -4.44 3.56
CA LYS A 54 11.84 -3.67 4.73
C LYS A 54 11.98 -2.17 4.44
N LYS A 55 12.54 -1.83 3.27
CA LYS A 55 12.69 -0.44 2.84
C LYS A 55 11.33 0.21 2.60
N ARG A 56 10.42 -0.49 1.90
CA ARG A 56 9.06 -0.01 1.63
C ARG A 56 8.23 0.15 2.90
N ILE A 57 8.38 -0.75 3.86
CA ILE A 57 7.75 -0.67 5.18
C ILE A 57 8.22 0.57 5.92
N ALA A 58 9.53 0.87 5.91
CA ALA A 58 10.08 2.07 6.54
C ALA A 58 9.53 3.35 5.88
N GLU A 59 9.61 3.45 4.55
CA GLU A 59 9.05 4.57 3.77
C GLU A 59 7.54 4.77 4.07
N ALA A 60 6.77 3.68 4.13
CA ALA A 60 5.35 3.74 4.41
C ALA A 60 5.04 4.13 5.87
N SER A 61 5.89 3.71 6.81
CA SER A 61 5.75 4.04 8.23
C SER A 61 5.96 5.53 8.52
N GLU A 62 6.81 6.21 7.73
CA GLU A 62 7.04 7.66 7.84
C GLU A 62 5.85 8.49 7.36
N LEU A 63 5.03 7.95 6.45
CA LEU A 63 3.95 8.68 5.77
C LEU A 63 2.55 8.32 6.26
N ALA A 64 2.34 7.11 6.77
CA ALA A 64 1.02 6.61 7.14
C ALA A 64 0.54 7.17 8.48
N GLY A 65 -0.78 7.36 8.61
CA GLY A 65 -1.38 7.79 9.87
C GLY A 65 -1.55 6.64 10.88
N GLU A 66 -1.71 5.42 10.39
CA GLU A 66 -1.88 4.22 11.21
C GLU A 66 -1.23 3.01 10.52
N ILE A 67 -0.63 2.13 11.32
CA ILE A 67 0.11 0.96 10.86
C ILE A 67 -0.39 -0.26 11.63
N GLN A 68 -0.75 -1.31 10.89
CA GLN A 68 -1.09 -2.59 11.46
C GLN A 68 -0.14 -3.67 10.95
N ASN A 69 0.49 -4.40 11.87
CA ASN A 69 1.32 -5.55 11.56
C ASN A 69 0.56 -6.85 11.83
N PHE A 70 0.68 -7.81 10.92
CA PHE A 70 0.15 -9.15 11.05
C PHE A 70 1.31 -10.14 11.09
N ASN A 71 1.68 -10.57 12.29
CA ASN A 71 2.67 -11.60 12.58
C ASN A 71 4.05 -11.38 11.95
N GLY A 72 4.46 -10.13 11.73
CA GLY A 72 5.73 -9.81 11.09
C GLY A 72 5.82 -10.21 9.63
N ARG A 73 4.69 -10.51 8.96
CA ARG A 73 4.65 -10.93 7.56
C ARG A 73 3.87 -9.98 6.66
N VAL A 74 2.88 -9.29 7.20
CA VAL A 74 2.06 -8.34 6.45
C VAL A 74 1.95 -7.05 7.24
N TRP A 75 2.05 -5.92 6.53
CA TRP A 75 1.83 -4.59 7.08
C TRP A 75 0.76 -3.89 6.26
N ALA A 76 -0.24 -3.33 6.94
CA ALA A 76 -1.24 -2.45 6.35
C ALA A 76 -1.00 -1.03 6.85
N PHE A 77 -0.88 -0.09 5.91
CA PHE A 77 -0.62 1.31 6.15
C PHE A 77 -1.86 2.11 5.73
N LYS A 78 -2.47 2.83 6.68
CA LYS A 78 -3.68 3.59 6.46
C LYS A 78 -3.37 5.04 6.09
N PHE A 79 -4.02 5.51 5.03
CA PHE A 79 -3.97 6.90 4.56
C PHE A 79 -5.39 7.46 4.48
N GLU A 80 -5.60 8.65 5.05
CA GLU A 80 -6.88 9.39 5.09
C GLU A 80 -6.76 10.81 4.53
#